data_AF-A0A971PRK9-F1
#
_entry.id   AF-A0A971PRK9-F1
#
_cell.length_a   1.000
_cell.length_b   1.000
_cell.length_c   1.000
_cell.angle_alpha   90.00
_cell.angle_beta   90.00
_cell.angle_gamma   90.00
#
_symmetry.space_group_name_H-M   'P 1'
#
loop_
_entity.id
_entity.type
_entity.pdbx_description
1 polymer ?
#
loop_
_entity_poly.entity_id
_entity_poly.type
_entity_poly.pdbx_seq_one_letter_code
_entity_poly.pdbx_strand_id
1 'polypeptide(L)'
;MGFLIVAALMGVVGYLIRFRRWAWLIAGYNTSSPATKETYDLPELTSGVGNFAFLIAGLLVVAGVGDLLGLPWLMKTALVLLVVLALGFIVYANTGRRYRKPE
;
A
#
# COMPACT_ATOMS: atom_id res chain seq x y z
N MET A 1 -14.93 14.50 -4.01
CA MET A 1 -15.00 13.41 -5.03
C MET A 1 -13.66 12.75 -5.37
N GLY A 2 -12.56 13.52 -5.54
CA GLY A 2 -11.26 12.97 -5.98
C GLY A 2 -10.72 11.82 -5.12
N PHE A 3 -10.85 11.91 -3.79
CA PHE A 3 -10.40 10.86 -2.87
C PHE A 3 -11.04 9.50 -3.12
N LEU A 4 -12.33 9.44 -3.48
CA LEU A 4 -13.03 8.18 -3.73
C LEU A 4 -12.56 7.49 -5.01
N ILE A 5 -12.22 8.27 -6.04
CA ILE A 5 -11.66 7.74 -7.28
C ILE A 5 -10.28 7.11 -7.00
N VAL A 6 -9.42 7.83 -6.27
CA VAL A 6 -8.10 7.31 -5.90
C VAL A 6 -8.23 6.11 -4.96
N ALA A 7 -9.21 6.10 -4.05
CA ALA A 7 -9.49 4.96 -3.20
C ALA A 7 -9.86 3.71 -4.01
N ALA A 8 -10.73 3.84 -5.01
CA ALA A 8 -11.10 2.74 -5.88
C ALA A 8 -9.88 2.21 -6.66
N LEU A 9 -9.05 3.11 -7.22
CA LEU A 9 -7.81 2.74 -7.88
C LEU A 9 -6.87 1.98 -6.94
N MET A 10 -6.65 2.48 -5.73
CA MET A 10 -5.81 1.81 -4.74
C MET A 10 -6.39 0.46 -4.29
N GLY A 11 -7.71 0.32 -4.21
CA GLY A 11 -8.37 -0.96 -3.97
C GLY A 11 -8.09 -1.97 -5.08
N VAL A 12 -8.18 -1.54 -6.35
CA VAL A 12 -7.84 -2.39 -7.50
C VAL A 12 -6.36 -2.77 -7.49
N VAL A 13 -5.46 -1.81 -7.25
CA VAL A 13 -4.01 -2.08 -7.14
C VAL A 13 -3.73 -3.06 -6.00
N GLY A 14 -4.33 -2.86 -4.82
CA GLY A 14 -4.20 -3.77 -3.68
C GLY A 14 -4.68 -5.18 -4.01
N TYR A 15 -5.81 -5.29 -4.72
CA TYR A 15 -6.33 -6.57 -5.20
C TYR A 15 -5.37 -7.29 -6.15
N LEU A 16 -4.87 -6.57 -7.17
CA LEU A 16 -3.95 -7.11 -8.17
C LEU A 16 -2.62 -7.55 -7.54
N ILE A 17 -2.07 -6.74 -6.63
CA ILE A 17 -0.84 -7.09 -5.92
C ILE A 17 -1.10 -8.32 -5.03
N ARG A 18 -2.08 -8.27 -4.13
CA ARG A 18 -2.30 -9.32 -3.11
C ARG A 18 -2.70 -10.67 -3.71
N PHE A 19 -3.70 -10.66 -4.59
CA PHE A 19 -4.34 -11.90 -5.05
C PHE A 19 -3.86 -12.37 -6.42
N ARG A 20 -3.43 -11.45 -7.28
CA ARG A 20 -2.88 -11.79 -8.61
C ARG A 20 -1.36 -11.81 -8.62
N ARG A 21 -0.70 -11.47 -7.50
CA ARG A 21 0.76 -11.42 -7.33
C ARG A 21 1.44 -10.55 -8.38
N TRP A 22 0.82 -9.43 -8.74
CA TRP A 22 1.38 -8.46 -9.69
C TRP A 22 2.50 -7.64 -9.05
N ALA A 23 3.60 -8.31 -8.68
CA ALA A 23 4.75 -7.70 -8.00
C ALA A 23 5.48 -6.66 -8.86
N TRP A 24 5.28 -6.65 -10.17
CA TRP A 24 5.79 -5.60 -11.06
C TRP A 24 5.19 -4.22 -10.77
N LEU A 25 4.04 -4.15 -10.07
CA LEU A 25 3.49 -2.88 -9.55
C LEU A 25 4.24 -2.36 -8.33
N ILE A 26 5.06 -3.20 -7.69
CA ILE A 26 5.87 -2.82 -6.53
C ILE A 26 7.18 -2.25 -7.05
N ALA A 27 7.32 -0.92 -7.03
CA ALA A 27 8.47 -0.23 -7.63
C ALA A 27 9.82 -0.83 -7.21
N GLY A 28 10.02 -1.04 -5.89
CA GLY A 28 11.26 -1.64 -5.36
C GLY A 28 11.55 -3.05 -5.89
N TYR A 29 10.52 -3.85 -6.18
CA TYR A 29 10.69 -5.14 -6.84
C TYR A 29 10.95 -4.95 -8.34
N ASN A 30 10.14 -4.14 -9.03
CA ASN A 30 10.19 -3.94 -10.46
C ASN A 30 11.57 -3.44 -10.94
N THR A 31 12.16 -2.48 -10.23
CA THR A 31 13.46 -1.87 -10.55
C THR A 31 14.67 -2.66 -10.04
N SER A 32 14.45 -3.74 -9.29
CA SER A 32 15.53 -4.60 -8.79
C SER A 32 16.15 -5.45 -9.90
N SER A 33 17.43 -5.78 -9.74
CA SER A 33 18.12 -6.73 -10.62
C SER A 33 17.51 -8.14 -10.53
N PRO A 34 17.67 -9.01 -11.56
CA PRO A 34 17.16 -10.38 -11.52
C PRO A 34 17.62 -11.16 -10.27
N ALA A 35 18.92 -11.10 -9.94
CA ALA A 35 19.47 -11.73 -8.74
C ALA A 35 18.80 -11.24 -7.45
N THR A 36 18.49 -9.94 -7.35
CA THR A 36 17.81 -9.38 -6.19
C THR A 36 16.36 -9.84 -6.12
N LYS A 37 15.66 -9.90 -7.27
CA LYS A 37 14.27 -10.39 -7.36
C LYS A 37 14.13 -11.81 -6.81
N GLU A 38 15.11 -12.68 -7.09
CA GLU A 38 15.12 -14.07 -6.61
C GLU A 38 15.22 -14.22 -5.09
N THR A 39 15.75 -13.21 -4.38
CA THR A 39 15.86 -13.21 -2.92
C THR A 39 14.54 -12.95 -2.20
N TYR A 40 13.54 -12.37 -2.88
CA TYR A 40 12.25 -12.04 -2.27
C TYR A 40 11.35 -13.27 -2.10
N ASP A 41 10.66 -13.33 -0.96
CA ASP A 41 9.48 -14.17 -0.79
C ASP A 41 8.29 -13.47 -1.45
N LEU A 42 7.94 -13.91 -2.66
CA LEU A 42 6.91 -13.27 -3.47
C LEU A 42 5.51 -13.33 -2.81
N PRO A 43 5.05 -14.48 -2.27
CA PRO A 43 3.81 -14.54 -1.48
C PRO A 43 3.76 -13.53 -0.33
N GLU A 44 4.80 -13.44 0.50
CA GLU A 44 4.79 -12.52 1.65
C GLU A 44 4.88 -11.05 1.22
N LEU A 45 5.76 -10.73 0.26
CA LEU A 45 5.90 -9.38 -0.28
C LEU A 45 4.58 -8.86 -0.86
N THR A 46 3.94 -9.65 -1.72
CA THR A 46 2.69 -9.26 -2.38
C THR A 46 1.53 -9.21 -1.38
N SER A 47 1.49 -10.10 -0.39
CA SER A 47 0.53 -10.02 0.72
C SER A 47 0.68 -8.72 1.51
N GLY A 48 1.91 -8.37 1.90
CA GLY A 48 2.23 -7.19 2.71
C GLY A 48 1.92 -5.87 1.98
N VAL A 49 2.47 -5.69 0.78
CA VAL A 49 2.27 -4.47 -0.01
C VAL A 49 0.81 -4.34 -0.47
N GLY A 50 0.15 -5.45 -0.82
CA GLY A 50 -1.26 -5.43 -1.19
C GLY A 50 -2.19 -5.05 -0.02
N ASN A 51 -1.92 -5.55 1.19
CA ASN A 51 -2.64 -5.13 2.40
C ASN A 51 -2.43 -3.64 2.69
N PHE A 52 -1.20 -3.16 2.54
CA PHE A 52 -0.90 -1.76 2.72
C PHE A 52 -1.64 -0.87 1.70
N ALA A 53 -1.74 -1.30 0.44
CA ALA A 53 -2.55 -0.60 -0.57
C ALA A 53 -4.05 -0.57 -0.21
N PHE A 54 -4.61 -1.66 0.34
CA PHE A 54 -5.99 -1.66 0.85
C PHE A 54 -6.19 -0.71 2.04
N LEU A 55 -5.19 -0.62 2.92
CA LEU A 55 -5.23 0.32 4.04
C LEU A 55 -5.23 1.78 3.55
N ILE A 56 -4.41 2.10 2.55
CA ILE A 56 -4.44 3.42 1.88
C ILE A 56 -5.82 3.66 1.27
N ALA A 57 -6.37 2.68 0.54
CA ALA A 57 -7.70 2.79 -0.07
C ALA A 57 -8.77 3.09 0.99
N GLY A 58 -8.77 2.39 2.12
CA GLY A 58 -9.69 2.62 3.23
C GLY A 58 -9.59 4.02 3.81
N LEU A 59 -8.38 4.53 4.04
CA LEU A 59 -8.19 5.90 4.52
C LEU A 59 -8.64 6.96 3.52
N LEU A 60 -8.46 6.72 2.22
CA LEU A 60 -8.96 7.61 1.17
C LEU A 60 -10.50 7.57 1.08
N VAL A 61 -11.15 6.44 1.37
CA VAL A 61 -12.61 6.38 1.54
C VAL A 61 -13.03 7.28 2.71
N VAL A 62 -12.38 7.15 3.87
CA VAL A 62 -12.69 8.01 5.04
C VAL A 62 -12.49 9.49 4.72
N ALA A 63 -11.40 9.83 4.03
CA ALA A 63 -11.15 11.21 3.58
C ALA A 63 -12.24 11.71 2.62
N GLY A 64 -12.64 10.88 1.65
CA GLY A 64 -13.70 11.20 0.70
C GLY A 64 -15.08 11.35 1.35
N VAL A 65 -15.40 10.54 2.35
CA VAL A 65 -16.63 10.68 3.15
C VAL A 65 -16.59 11.97 3.96
N GLY A 66 -15.46 12.29 4.59
CA GLY A 66 -15.28 13.57 5.29
C GLY A 66 -15.46 14.78 4.38
N ASP A 67 -14.91 14.74 3.17
CA ASP A 67 -15.09 15.76 2.13
C ASP A 67 -16.58 15.91 1.74
N LEU A 68 -17.26 14.80 1.43
CA LEU A 68 -18.68 14.81 1.03
C LEU A 68 -19.63 15.31 2.12
N LEU A 69 -19.34 15.02 3.39
CA LEU A 69 -20.15 15.44 4.53
C LEU A 69 -19.78 16.83 5.06
N GLY A 70 -18.79 17.51 4.47
CA GLY A 70 -18.32 18.81 4.98
C GLY A 70 -17.67 18.71 6.36
N LEU A 71 -17.04 17.58 6.69
CA LEU A 71 -16.38 17.31 7.96
C LEU A 71 -14.84 17.39 7.80
N PRO A 72 -14.25 18.60 7.83
CA PRO A 72 -12.83 18.78 7.52
C PRO A 72 -11.90 18.09 8.52
N TRP A 73 -12.32 17.91 9.77
CA TRP A 73 -11.53 17.21 10.79
C TRP A 73 -11.37 15.72 10.47
N LEU A 74 -12.43 15.07 9.95
CA LEU A 74 -12.41 13.66 9.57
C LEU A 74 -11.48 13.45 8.38
N MET A 75 -11.62 14.31 7.37
CA MET A 75 -10.75 14.30 6.20
C MET A 75 -9.28 14.50 6.59
N LYS A 76 -8.96 15.55 7.35
CA LYS A 76 -7.57 15.85 7.77
C LYS A 76 -6.97 14.73 8.61
N THR A 77 -7.73 14.16 9.54
CA THR A 77 -7.27 13.04 10.38
C THR A 77 -6.92 11.83 9.50
N ALA A 78 -7.77 11.48 8.53
CA ALA A 78 -7.51 10.37 7.62
C ALA A 78 -6.23 10.59 6.79
N LEU A 79 -6.00 11.82 6.31
CA LEU A 79 -4.79 12.17 5.56
C LEU A 79 -3.52 12.13 6.42
N VAL A 80 -3.58 12.61 7.67
CA VAL A 80 -2.44 12.52 8.61
C VAL A 80 -2.12 11.06 8.91
N LEU A 81 -3.14 10.23 9.19
CA LEU A 81 -2.95 8.79 9.41
C LEU A 81 -2.36 8.09 8.19
N LEU A 82 -2.77 8.47 6.98
CA LEU A 82 -2.22 7.93 5.73
C LEU A 82 -0.71 8.18 5.66
N VAL A 83 -0.26 9.41 5.93
CA VAL A 83 1.17 9.76 5.93
C VAL A 83 1.93 8.96 6.99
N VAL A 84 1.42 8.90 8.22
CA VAL A 84 2.05 8.15 9.32
C VAL A 84 2.21 6.67 8.97
N LEU A 85 1.15 6.05 8.44
CA LEU A 85 1.18 4.65 8.06
C LEU A 85 2.05 4.38 6.83
N ALA A 86 2.14 5.32 5.89
CA ALA A 86 3.06 5.19 4.76
C ALA A 86 4.52 5.24 5.19
N LEU A 87 4.89 6.19 6.05
CA LEU A 87 6.24 6.26 6.61
C LEU A 87 6.56 5.01 7.45
N GLY A 88 5.62 4.60 8.31
CA GLY A 88 5.75 3.39 9.12
C GLY A 88 5.91 2.14 8.26
N PHE A 89 5.13 2.00 7.20
CA PHE A 89 5.24 0.86 6.28
C PHE A 89 6.55 0.86 5.50
N ILE A 90 7.04 2.03 5.05
CA ILE A 90 8.36 2.13 4.41
C ILE A 90 9.45 1.62 5.35
N VAL A 91 9.47 2.09 6.61
CA VAL A 91 10.44 1.62 7.60
C VAL A 91 10.29 0.11 7.84
N TYR A 92 9.06 -0.36 8.07
CA TYR A 92 8.76 -1.78 8.33
C TYR A 92 9.19 -2.69 7.16
N ALA A 93 8.84 -2.32 5.94
CA ALA A 93 9.10 -3.12 4.74
C ALA A 93 10.59 -3.21 4.40
N ASN A 94 11.37 -2.17 4.73
CA ASN A 94 12.79 -2.08 4.38
C ASN A 94 13.74 -2.48 5.52
N THR A 95 13.23 -2.78 6.72
CA THR A 95 14.04 -3.22 7.85
C THR A 95 13.88 -4.71 8.13
N GLY A 96 14.92 -5.34 8.70
CA GLY A 96 14.87 -6.73 9.16
C GLY A 96 14.67 -7.79 8.07
N ARG A 97 14.99 -7.51 6.80
CA ARG A 97 14.83 -8.44 5.66
C ARG A 97 13.43 -9.07 5.57
N ARG A 98 12.39 -8.31 5.96
CA ARG A 98 11.02 -8.79 6.22
C ARG A 98 10.37 -9.63 5.12
N TYR A 99 10.73 -9.38 3.87
CA TYR A 99 10.16 -10.05 2.69
C TYR A 99 11.20 -10.84 1.90
N ARG A 100 12.33 -11.18 2.50
CA ARG A 100 13.31 -12.07 1.88
C ARG A 100 13.05 -13.50 2.29
N LYS A 101 13.38 -14.44 1.41
CA LYS A 101 13.35 -15.88 1.73
C LYS A 101 14.24 -16.17 2.94
N PRO A 102 13.87 -17.14 3.80
CA PRO A 102 14.76 -17.67 4.83
C PRO A 102 16.05 -18.20 4.19
N GLU A 103 17.16 -18.10 4.92
CA GLU A 103 18.43 -18.73 4.55
C GLU A 103 18.42 -20.23 4.85
#